data_AF-A0A847XGQ7-F1
#
_entry.id   AF-A0A847XGQ7-F1
#
_cell.length_a   1.000
_cell.length_b   1.000
_cell.length_c   1.000
_cell.angle_alpha   90.00
_cell.angle_beta   90.00
_cell.angle_gamma   90.00
#
_symmetry.space_group_name_H-M   'P 1'
#
loop_
_entity.id
_entity.type
_entity.pdbx_description
1 polymer ?
#
loop_
_entity_poly.entity_id
_entity_poly.type
_entity_poly.pdbx_seq_one_letter_code
_entity_poly.pdbx_strand_id
1 'polypeptide(L)'
;MNKILLINRLDPQDYSQEKNKVFFMIGGMNIPSVENRLIDVINDSNIIEPGDMVLKYNGIELRISTQQIPVVAKLLNNENFSIYGIYQLYNPDKE
;
A
#
# COMPACT_ATOMS: atom_id res chain seq x y z
N MET A 1 -17.03 20.86 6.01
CA MET A 1 -15.68 21.07 6.58
C MET A 1 -14.71 20.33 5.70
N ASN A 2 -13.81 21.01 4.97
CA ASN A 2 -12.82 20.32 4.14
C ASN A 2 -11.85 19.60 5.07
N LYS A 3 -11.96 18.27 5.14
CA LYS A 3 -10.96 17.45 5.82
C LYS A 3 -9.73 17.41 4.93
N ILE A 4 -8.74 18.24 5.24
CA ILE A 4 -7.44 18.18 4.58
C ILE A 4 -6.83 16.83 4.96
N LEU A 5 -6.58 15.98 3.97
CA LEU A 5 -5.84 14.74 4.14
C LEU A 5 -4.35 15.08 4.05
N LEU A 6 -3.63 14.85 5.15
CA LEU A 6 -2.18 14.99 5.20
C LEU A 6 -1.51 13.63 4.96
N ILE A 7 -0.30 13.66 4.43
CA ILE A 7 0.54 12.47 4.24
C ILE A 7 1.79 12.59 5.10
N ASN A 8 2.20 11.49 5.71
CA ASN A 8 3.45 11.40 6.44
C ASN A 8 4.64 11.41 5.47
N ARG A 9 5.72 12.05 5.90
CA ARG A 9 7.01 11.89 5.24
C ARG A 9 7.53 10.49 5.55
N LEU A 10 7.78 9.70 4.51
CA LEU A 10 8.50 8.44 4.62
C LEU A 10 10.00 8.73 4.72
N ASP A 11 10.70 8.07 5.64
CA ASP A 11 12.16 8.07 5.71
C ASP A 11 12.72 6.80 5.03
N PRO A 12 13.29 6.89 3.82
CA PRO A 12 13.85 5.73 3.14
C PRO A 12 15.01 5.05 3.90
N GLN A 13 15.62 5.75 4.86
CA GLN A 13 16.69 5.23 5.72
C GLN A 13 16.16 4.63 7.03
N ASP A 14 14.84 4.55 7.21
CA ASP A 14 14.26 3.80 8.30
C ASP A 14 14.38 2.28 8.04
N TYR A 15 15.37 1.67 8.70
CA TYR A 15 15.62 0.23 8.68
C TYR A 15 14.94 -0.51 9.83
N SER A 16 14.12 0.19 10.62
CA SER A 16 13.32 -0.47 11.65
C SER A 16 12.37 -1.49 11.02
N GLN A 17 11.99 -2.48 11.81
CA GLN A 17 10.96 -3.45 11.42
C GLN A 17 9.57 -2.94 11.81
N GLU A 18 9.43 -1.66 12.14
CA GLU A 18 8.15 -1.08 12.51
C GLU A 18 7.23 -1.04 11.28
N LYS A 19 6.06 -1.67 11.41
CA LYS A 19 5.09 -1.73 10.32
C LYS A 19 4.18 -0.50 10.36
N ASN A 20 4.20 0.25 9.27
CA ASN A 20 3.38 1.43 9.01
C ASN A 20 2.25 1.12 8.04
N LYS A 21 1.18 1.91 8.07
CA LYS A 21 0.09 1.82 7.09
C LYS A 21 0.48 2.57 5.83
N VAL A 22 0.96 1.84 4.83
CA VAL A 22 1.37 2.38 3.53
C VAL A 22 0.27 2.12 2.52
N PHE A 23 -0.19 3.17 1.87
CA PHE A 23 -1.19 3.09 0.81
C PHE A 23 -0.52 3.10 -0.57
N PHE A 24 -0.91 2.15 -1.41
CA PHE A 24 -0.55 2.07 -2.82
C PHE A 24 -1.78 2.41 -3.65
N MET A 25 -1.73 3.52 -4.38
CA MET A 25 -2.79 3.94 -5.29
C MET A 25 -2.64 3.20 -6.62
N ILE A 26 -3.63 2.38 -6.97
CA ILE A 26 -3.59 1.48 -8.13
C ILE A 26 -4.59 1.94 -9.18
N GLY A 27 -4.16 1.99 -10.44
CA GLY A 27 -5.03 2.29 -11.57
C GLY A 27 -5.97 1.15 -11.91
N GLY A 28 -7.14 1.49 -12.44
CA GLY A 28 -8.10 0.48 -12.93
C GLY A 28 -8.83 -0.28 -11.83
N MET A 29 -8.75 0.18 -10.57
CA MET A 29 -9.46 -0.44 -9.43
C MET A 29 -10.98 -0.44 -9.56
N ASN A 30 -11.55 0.35 -10.48
CA ASN A 30 -12.96 0.29 -10.83
C ASN A 30 -13.34 -0.91 -11.73
N ILE A 31 -12.35 -1.69 -12.18
CA ILE A 31 -12.52 -2.88 -13.01
C ILE A 31 -12.37 -4.12 -12.11
N PRO A 32 -13.42 -4.94 -11.92
CA PRO A 32 -13.37 -6.07 -10.99
C PRO A 32 -12.24 -7.07 -11.23
N SER A 33 -11.82 -7.27 -12.48
CA SER A 33 -10.70 -8.16 -12.80
C SER A 33 -9.35 -7.64 -12.31
N VAL A 34 -9.17 -6.31 -12.24
CA VAL A 34 -7.95 -5.70 -11.70
C VAL A 34 -7.94 -5.83 -10.17
N GLU A 35 -9.08 -5.55 -9.53
CA GLU A 35 -9.26 -5.68 -8.08
C GLU A 35 -8.99 -7.13 -7.61
N ASN A 36 -9.66 -8.11 -8.21
CA ASN A 36 -9.47 -9.52 -7.85
C ASN A 36 -8.01 -9.97 -8.06
N ARG A 37 -7.41 -9.61 -9.19
CA ARG A 37 -6.01 -9.92 -9.47
C ARG A 37 -5.06 -9.31 -8.46
N LEU A 38 -5.34 -8.10 -7.96
CA LEU A 38 -4.51 -7.45 -6.94
C LEU A 38 -4.53 -8.25 -5.62
N ILE A 39 -5.71 -8.72 -5.22
CA ILE A 39 -5.87 -9.57 -4.03
C ILE A 39 -5.07 -10.87 -4.19
N ASP A 40 -5.24 -11.55 -5.33
CA ASP A 40 -4.55 -12.82 -5.62
C ASP A 40 -3.02 -12.64 -5.59
N VAL A 41 -2.49 -11.63 -6.31
CA VAL A 41 -1.05 -11.35 -6.36
C VAL A 41 -0.46 -11.09 -4.98
N ILE A 42 -1.15 -10.32 -4.13
CA ILE A 42 -0.65 -10.02 -2.78
C ILE A 42 -0.67 -11.27 -1.92
N ASN A 43 -1.75 -12.05 -1.94
CA ASN A 43 -1.88 -13.28 -1.16
C ASN A 43 -0.86 -14.34 -1.59
N ASP A 44 -0.68 -14.54 -2.90
CA ASP A 44 0.23 -15.55 -3.45
C ASP A 44 1.71 -15.19 -3.22
N SER A 45 2.02 -13.89 -3.07
CA SER A 45 3.39 -13.43 -2.83
C SER A 45 3.99 -13.91 -1.51
N ASN A 46 3.17 -14.20 -0.50
CA ASN A 46 3.58 -14.45 0.89
C ASN A 46 4.46 -13.33 1.50
N ILE A 47 4.46 -12.12 0.92
CA ILE A 47 5.22 -10.97 1.42
C ILE A 47 4.44 -10.24 2.53
N ILE A 48 3.12 -10.30 2.45
CA ILE A 48 2.18 -9.63 3.34
C ILE A 48 1.43 -10.68 4.17
N GLU A 49 1.30 -10.45 5.46
CA GLU A 49 0.51 -11.32 6.33
C GLU A 49 -1.00 -11.14 6.07
N PRO A 50 -1.84 -12.17 6.20
CA PRO A 50 -3.28 -12.09 5.92
C PRO A 50 -4.05 -11.00 6.68
N GLY A 51 -3.51 -10.47 7.78
CA GLY A 51 -4.10 -9.36 8.56
C GLY A 51 -3.52 -7.97 8.24
N ASP A 52 -2.49 -7.90 7.40
CA ASP A 52 -1.75 -6.68 7.08
C ASP A 52 -2.21 -6.03 5.77
N MET A 53 -3.33 -6.49 5.20
CA MET A 53 -3.90 -5.97 3.95
C MET A 53 -5.31 -5.43 4.17
N VAL A 54 -5.56 -4.23 3.68
CA VAL A 54 -6.90 -3.65 3.59
C VAL A 54 -7.12 -3.11 2.19
N LEU A 55 -8.08 -3.70 1.47
CA LEU A 55 -8.51 -3.21 0.17
C LEU A 55 -9.30 -1.89 0.32
N LYS A 56 -9.04 -0.94 -0.58
CA LYS A 56 -9.72 0.36 -0.64
C LYS A 56 -10.23 0.60 -2.06
N TYR A 57 -11.13 1.57 -2.20
CA TYR A 57 -11.76 1.90 -3.48
C TYR A 57 -10.78 2.18 -4.64
N ASN A 58 -9.64 2.84 -4.36
CA ASN A 58 -8.65 3.25 -5.36
C ASN A 58 -7.27 2.61 -5.17
N GLY A 59 -7.19 1.50 -4.43
CA GLY A 59 -5.92 0.81 -4.20
C GLY A 59 -5.93 -0.05 -2.97
N ILE A 60 -4.77 -0.16 -2.33
CA ILE A 60 -4.55 -1.09 -1.22
C ILE A 60 -3.73 -0.43 -0.12
N GLU A 61 -4.16 -0.61 1.13
CA GLU A 61 -3.40 -0.24 2.31
C GLU A 61 -2.72 -1.50 2.85
N LEU A 62 -1.40 -1.43 3.01
CA LEU A 62 -0.58 -2.51 3.52
C LEU A 62 0.09 -2.07 4.82
N ARG A 63 0.12 -2.95 5.82
CA ARG A 63 0.85 -2.76 7.06
C ARG A 63 2.26 -3.36 6.91
N ILE A 64 3.21 -2.54 6.51
CA ILE A 64 4.57 -2.96 6.12
C ILE A 64 5.63 -1.99 6.65
N SER A 65 6.87 -2.46 6.76
CA SER A 65 8.01 -1.58 7.03
C SER A 65 8.40 -0.77 5.81
N THR A 66 9.14 0.33 6.02
CA THR A 66 9.59 1.21 4.92
C THR A 66 10.44 0.44 3.89
N GLN A 67 11.24 -0.51 4.35
CA GLN A 67 12.09 -1.33 3.47
C GLN A 67 11.31 -2.34 2.62
N GLN A 68 10.07 -2.69 3.00
CA GLN A 68 9.21 -3.56 2.20
C GLN A 68 8.52 -2.82 1.04
N ILE A 69 8.42 -1.48 1.11
CA ILE A 69 7.80 -0.66 0.05
C ILE A 69 8.38 -0.95 -1.35
N PRO A 70 9.71 -0.91 -1.58
CA PRO A 70 10.27 -1.21 -2.91
C PRO A 70 10.03 -2.67 -3.34
N VAL A 71 9.94 -3.61 -2.40
CA VAL A 71 9.67 -5.02 -2.70
C VAL A 71 8.24 -5.18 -3.26
N VAL A 72 7.26 -4.57 -2.59
CA VAL A 72 5.86 -4.57 -3.04
C VAL A 72 5.72 -3.81 -4.35
N ALA A 73 6.34 -2.63 -4.48
CA ALA A 73 6.29 -1.85 -5.71
C ALA A 73 6.83 -2.65 -6.90
N LYS A 74 7.92 -3.41 -6.71
CA LYS A 74 8.47 -4.29 -7.73
C LYS A 74 7.52 -5.44 -8.09
N LEU A 75 6.93 -6.11 -7.09
CA LEU A 75 5.93 -7.16 -7.31
C LEU A 75 4.78 -6.65 -8.19
N LEU A 76 4.18 -5.53 -7.79
CA LEU A 76 3.04 -4.95 -8.50
C LEU A 76 3.41 -4.50 -9.92
N ASN A 77 4.61 -3.94 -10.11
CA ASN A 77 5.06 -3.53 -11.44
C ASN A 77 5.33 -4.75 -12.35
N ASN A 78 5.91 -5.84 -11.82
CA ASN A 78 6.12 -7.07 -12.58
C ASN A 78 4.79 -7.69 -13.03
N GLU A 79 3.74 -7.56 -12.21
CA GLU A 79 2.37 -7.96 -12.53
C GLU A 79 1.62 -6.92 -13.38
N ASN A 80 2.32 -5.90 -13.91
CA ASN A 80 1.75 -4.85 -14.77
C ASN A 80 0.62 -4.04 -14.12
N PHE A 81 0.71 -3.76 -12.81
CA PHE A 81 -0.17 -2.78 -12.17
C PHE A 81 0.37 -1.36 -12.36
N SER A 82 -0.50 -0.44 -12.74
CA SER A 82 -0.18 1.00 -12.77
C SER A 82 -0.24 1.58 -11.36
N ILE A 83 0.91 1.92 -10.79
CA ILE A 83 1.02 2.57 -9.47
C ILE A 83 1.06 4.08 -9.67
N TYR A 84 0.12 4.81 -9.09
CA TYR A 84 0.02 6.27 -9.22
C TYR A 84 0.54 7.03 -8.00
N GLY A 85 0.71 6.34 -6.88
CA GLY A 85 1.20 6.96 -5.65
C GLY A 85 1.45 5.94 -4.56
N ILE A 86 2.45 6.21 -3.74
CA ILE A 86 2.76 5.44 -2.54
C ILE A 86 2.92 6.45 -1.41
N TYR A 87 2.09 6.35 -0.38
CA TYR A 87 2.12 7.31 0.74
C TYR A 87 1.55 6.70 2.01
N GLN A 88 1.94 7.24 3.15
CA GLN A 88 1.30 6.95 4.44
C GLN A 88 0.36 8.11 4.78
N LEU A 89 -0.91 7.81 5.07
CA LEU A 89 -1.84 8.82 5.55
C LEU A 89 -1.46 9.25 6.98
N TYR A 90 -1.42 10.56 7.21
CA TYR A 90 -1.26 11.10 8.55
C TYR A 90 -2.50 10.75 9.39
N ASN A 91 -2.28 10.21 10.58
CA ASN A 91 -3.33 9.96 11.55
C ASN A 91 -3.01 10.71 12.85
N PRO A 92 -3.76 11.76 13.22
CA PRO A 92 -3.50 12.54 14.42
C PRO A 92 -3.69 11.73 15.71
N ASP A 93 -4.46 10.65 15.69
CA ASP A 93 -4.73 9.82 16.88
C ASP A 93 -3.60 8.81 17.18
N LYS A 94 -2.49 8.86 16.43
CA LYS A 94 -1.35 7.92 16.53
C LYS A 94 -0.11 8.52 17.20
N GLU A 95 -0.20 9.73 17.75
CA GLU A 95 0.86 10.38 18.56
C GLU A 95 0.61 10.23 20.06
#